data_AF-A0A416G997-F1
#
_entry.id   AF-A0A416G997-F1
#
_cell.length_a   1.000
_cell.length_b   1.000
_cell.length_c   1.000
_cell.angle_alpha   90.00
_cell.angle_beta   90.00
_cell.angle_gamma   90.00
#
_symmetry.space_group_name_H-M   'P 1'
#
loop_
_entity.id
_entity.type
_entity.pdbx_description
1 polymer ?
#
loop_
_entity_poly.entity_id
_entity_poly.type
_entity_poly.pdbx_seq_one_letter_code
_entity_poly.pdbx_strand_id
1 'polypeptide(L)'
;MSKGDIISFITLMLLGVFVFLGMNFKTLGDKITSAFVAILLLILMFTSVFLAAYAKAQNPNESGWKKLEYAMVVLYLLTMIPSYLFVAKFFDVQFEKKEIIKEVEQELSDINELFVSYKRQCESRTTNYQTELEAMLKSVEGRRQIVQTLGLEKQPKDLSSEDVEGAVDSFRRFLTGGQEYHNLQKEKEALGESCKQGFQNWDILFIPQYALELGNAKERFAEQLQQIFMEPKSPLESNVPQFETGNSKEACSVEKRFSDSVGFSFLGFLALIVLGGLGMCKYILGKKSDIVKVKGGDASVITNGGGIRI
;
A
#
# COMPACT_ATOMS: atom_id res chain seq x y z
N MET A 1 39.55 -10.29 -7.92
CA MET A 1 38.27 -10.48 -7.19
C MET A 1 38.15 -11.97 -6.88
N SER A 2 38.00 -12.35 -5.61
CA SER A 2 37.87 -13.76 -5.21
C SER A 2 36.46 -14.29 -5.46
N LYS A 3 36.26 -15.63 -5.48
CA LYS A 3 34.91 -16.23 -5.57
C LYS A 3 34.00 -15.77 -4.42
N GLY A 4 34.55 -15.62 -3.22
CA GLY A 4 33.82 -15.11 -2.05
C GLY A 4 33.37 -13.66 -2.19
N ASP A 5 34.17 -12.81 -2.84
CA ASP A 5 33.78 -11.42 -3.11
C ASP A 5 32.56 -11.34 -4.04
N ILE A 6 32.57 -12.14 -5.10
CA ILE A 6 31.50 -12.16 -6.11
C ILE A 6 30.19 -12.68 -5.48
N ILE A 7 30.27 -13.79 -4.73
CA ILE A 7 29.10 -14.38 -4.06
C ILE A 7 28.51 -13.39 -3.05
N SER A 8 29.32 -12.81 -2.17
CA SER A 8 28.87 -11.81 -1.21
C SER A 8 28.23 -10.61 -1.91
N PHE A 9 28.86 -10.09 -2.96
CA PHE A 9 28.36 -8.92 -3.67
C PHE A 9 26.98 -9.17 -4.30
N ILE A 10 26.84 -10.23 -5.10
CA ILE A 10 25.59 -10.55 -5.79
C ILE A 10 24.48 -10.82 -4.77
N THR A 11 24.79 -11.55 -3.70
CA THR A 11 23.79 -11.93 -2.71
C THR A 11 23.30 -10.73 -1.90
N LEU A 12 24.19 -9.83 -1.48
CA LEU A 12 23.80 -8.62 -0.76
C LEU A 12 23.00 -7.66 -1.66
N MET A 13 23.32 -7.59 -2.96
CA MET A 13 22.52 -6.84 -3.93
C MET A 13 21.10 -7.44 -4.06
N LEU A 14 20.99 -8.76 -4.18
CA LEU A 14 19.69 -9.43 -4.25
C LEU A 14 18.87 -9.25 -2.97
N LEU A 15 19.51 -9.35 -1.81
CA LEU A 15 18.88 -9.04 -0.53
C LEU A 15 18.37 -7.59 -0.47
N GLY A 16 19.17 -6.64 -0.97
CA GLY A 16 18.75 -5.24 -1.11
C GLY A 16 17.52 -5.06 -1.99
N VAL A 17 17.40 -5.82 -3.08
CA VAL A 17 16.19 -5.82 -3.93
C VAL A 17 14.97 -6.31 -3.16
N PHE A 18 15.08 -7.40 -2.40
CA PHE A 18 13.94 -7.88 -1.60
C PHE A 18 13.55 -6.92 -0.48
N VAL A 19 14.53 -6.29 0.17
CA VAL A 19 14.29 -5.23 1.15
C VAL A 19 13.57 -4.05 0.50
N PHE A 20 14.02 -3.61 -0.68
CA PHE A 20 13.37 -2.55 -1.44
C PHE A 20 11.92 -2.87 -1.76
N LEU A 21 11.65 -4.06 -2.31
CA LEU A 21 10.30 -4.47 -2.71
C LEU A 21 9.38 -4.64 -1.48
N GLY A 22 9.89 -5.23 -0.40
CA GLY A 22 9.16 -5.35 0.85
C GLY A 22 8.82 -4.02 1.50
N MET A 23 9.75 -3.05 1.46
CA MET A 23 9.49 -1.69 1.90
C MET A 23 8.48 -0.99 0.98
N ASN A 24 8.58 -1.19 -0.35
CA ASN A 24 7.64 -0.63 -1.32
C ASN A 24 6.22 -1.13 -1.11
N PHE A 25 6.06 -2.38 -0.65
CA PHE A 25 4.77 -2.91 -0.22
C PHE A 25 4.28 -2.19 1.03
N LYS A 26 5.14 -2.10 2.06
CA LYS A 26 4.81 -1.44 3.33
C LYS A 26 4.45 0.03 3.18
N THR A 27 5.11 0.75 2.28
CA THR A 27 4.87 2.16 2.02
C THR A 27 3.84 2.41 0.93
N LEU A 28 3.12 1.37 0.50
CA LEU A 28 2.07 1.47 -0.50
C LEU A 28 2.51 2.14 -1.81
N GLY A 29 3.78 1.91 -2.20
CA GLY A 29 4.32 2.37 -3.49
C GLY A 29 5.23 3.60 -3.41
N ASP A 30 5.57 4.11 -2.21
CA ASP A 30 6.61 5.14 -2.08
C ASP A 30 8.00 4.52 -2.36
N LYS A 31 8.41 4.63 -3.62
CA LYS A 31 9.68 4.13 -4.14
C LYS A 31 10.88 4.89 -3.60
N ILE A 32 10.73 6.17 -3.26
CA ILE A 32 11.85 7.01 -2.80
C ILE A 32 12.23 6.57 -1.38
N THR A 33 11.26 6.49 -0.48
CA THR A 33 11.48 6.02 0.88
C THR A 33 12.00 4.57 0.88
N SER A 34 11.44 3.72 0.01
CA SER A 34 11.86 2.33 -0.12
C SER A 34 13.30 2.19 -0.60
N ALA A 35 13.70 2.95 -1.61
CA ALA A 35 15.06 2.95 -2.13
C ALA A 35 16.05 3.45 -1.07
N PHE A 36 15.71 4.53 -0.36
CA PHE A 36 16.54 5.09 0.69
C PHE A 36 16.84 4.06 1.79
N VAL A 37 15.80 3.40 2.32
CA VAL A 37 15.96 2.36 3.37
C VAL A 37 16.77 1.17 2.86
N ALA A 38 16.50 0.69 1.65
CA ALA A 38 17.23 -0.43 1.05
C ALA A 38 18.71 -0.11 0.85
N ILE A 39 19.03 1.07 0.31
CA ILE A 39 20.42 1.52 0.10
C ILE A 39 21.13 1.67 1.44
N LEU A 40 20.50 2.27 2.45
CA LEU A 40 21.07 2.42 3.79
C LEU A 40 21.46 1.06 4.38
N LEU A 41 20.54 0.10 4.38
CA LEU A 41 20.78 -1.25 4.91
C LEU A 41 21.85 -1.98 4.09
N LEU A 42 21.84 -1.83 2.78
CA LEU A 42 22.83 -2.42 1.88
C LEU A 42 24.23 -1.86 2.15
N ILE A 43 24.40 -0.54 2.28
CA ILE A 43 25.67 0.09 2.64
C ILE A 43 26.18 -0.43 3.99
N LEU A 44 25.30 -0.51 4.99
CA LEU A 44 25.66 -1.04 6.30
C LEU A 44 26.11 -2.51 6.22
N MET A 45 25.39 -3.35 5.47
CA MET A 45 25.75 -4.75 5.27
C MET A 45 27.07 -4.92 4.51
N PHE A 46 27.26 -4.21 3.40
CA PHE A 46 28.50 -4.24 2.63
C PHE A 46 29.70 -3.78 3.46
N THR A 47 29.56 -2.64 4.14
CA THR A 47 30.61 -2.09 5.00
C THR A 47 30.96 -3.08 6.09
N SER A 48 29.97 -3.64 6.78
CA SER A 48 30.18 -4.61 7.86
C SER A 48 30.91 -5.87 7.37
N VAL A 49 30.47 -6.50 6.28
CA VAL A 49 31.11 -7.73 5.76
C VAL A 49 32.53 -7.45 5.26
N PHE A 50 32.75 -6.36 4.53
CA PHE A 50 34.04 -6.07 3.93
C PHE A 50 35.05 -5.60 4.97
N LEU A 51 34.65 -4.78 5.95
CA LEU A 51 35.52 -4.40 7.06
C LEU A 51 35.80 -5.57 7.99
N ALA A 52 34.83 -6.46 8.25
CA ALA A 52 35.07 -7.68 9.02
C ALA A 52 36.10 -8.58 8.33
N ALA A 53 35.95 -8.80 7.01
CA ALA A 53 36.90 -9.58 6.23
C ALA A 53 38.29 -8.92 6.18
N TYR A 54 38.35 -7.60 6.04
CA TYR A 54 39.59 -6.84 6.07
C TYR A 54 40.28 -6.94 7.42
N ALA A 55 39.56 -6.71 8.52
CA ALA A 55 40.09 -6.81 9.88
C ALA A 55 40.59 -8.22 10.22
N LYS A 56 39.88 -9.27 9.77
CA LYS A 56 40.29 -10.67 9.89
C LYS A 56 41.62 -10.98 9.19
N ALA A 57 41.91 -10.28 8.10
CA ALA A 57 43.15 -10.43 7.33
C ALA A 57 44.33 -9.63 7.93
N GLN A 58 44.10 -8.79 8.94
CA GLN A 58 45.16 -8.05 9.62
C GLN A 58 45.85 -8.91 10.69
N ASN A 59 46.93 -8.38 11.28
CA ASN A 59 47.75 -9.08 12.26
C ASN A 59 46.90 -9.45 13.51
N PRO A 60 46.71 -10.76 13.80
CA PRO A 60 45.87 -11.21 14.91
C PRO A 60 46.42 -10.83 16.29
N ASN A 61 47.69 -10.40 16.36
CA ASN A 61 48.34 -9.99 17.60
C ASN A 61 47.95 -8.57 18.04
N GLU A 62 47.32 -7.79 17.17
CA GLU A 62 46.86 -6.44 17.49
C GLU A 62 45.39 -6.48 17.93
N SER A 63 45.14 -6.21 19.21
CA SER A 63 43.81 -6.34 19.81
C SER A 63 42.74 -5.44 19.17
N GLY A 64 43.15 -4.33 18.51
CA GLY A 64 42.25 -3.42 17.80
C GLY A 64 41.53 -4.08 16.62
N TRP A 65 42.25 -4.80 15.76
CA TRP A 65 41.65 -5.47 14.60
C TRP A 65 40.69 -6.58 15.00
N LYS A 66 41.01 -7.34 16.04
CA LYS A 66 40.11 -8.38 16.56
C LYS A 66 38.81 -7.79 17.12
N LYS A 67 38.88 -6.67 17.86
CA LYS A 67 37.68 -5.96 18.33
C LYS A 67 36.83 -5.44 17.16
N LEU A 68 37.48 -4.87 16.15
CA LEU A 68 36.81 -4.36 14.95
C LEU A 68 36.14 -5.49 14.15
N GLU A 69 36.80 -6.63 13.99
CA GLU A 69 36.24 -7.82 13.33
C GLU A 69 34.90 -8.22 13.99
N TYR A 70 34.91 -8.45 15.30
CA TYR A 70 33.69 -8.84 16.02
C TYR A 70 32.62 -7.75 16.00
N ALA A 71 33.00 -6.48 16.16
CA ALA A 71 32.06 -5.37 16.09
C ALA A 71 31.33 -5.31 14.74
N MET A 72 32.05 -5.54 13.64
CA MET A 72 31.47 -5.54 12.30
C MET A 72 30.60 -6.78 12.03
N VAL A 73 30.97 -7.96 12.55
CA VAL A 73 30.10 -9.15 12.47
C VAL A 73 28.81 -8.93 13.27
N VAL A 74 28.90 -8.37 14.48
CA VAL A 74 27.71 -8.04 15.29
C VAL A 74 26.85 -7.00 14.58
N LEU A 75 27.45 -5.94 14.01
CA LEU A 75 26.72 -4.94 13.26
C LEU A 75 25.98 -5.55 12.06
N TYR A 76 26.60 -6.49 11.35
CA TYR A 76 25.96 -7.23 10.27
C TYR A 76 24.75 -8.03 10.77
N LEU A 77 24.86 -8.73 11.90
CA LEU A 77 23.73 -9.47 12.48
C LEU A 77 22.60 -8.53 12.91
N LEU A 78 22.92 -7.34 13.43
CA LEU A 78 21.93 -6.34 13.80
C LEU A 78 21.21 -5.76 12.58
N THR A 79 21.89 -5.56 11.45
CA THR A 79 21.25 -5.05 10.21
C THR A 79 20.37 -6.10 9.53
N MET A 80 20.59 -7.39 9.81
CA MET A 80 19.73 -8.47 9.34
C MET A 80 18.34 -8.44 9.97
N ILE A 81 18.20 -7.93 11.20
CA ILE A 81 16.92 -7.85 11.92
C ILE A 81 15.90 -6.97 11.18
N PRO A 82 16.17 -5.69 10.85
CA PRO A 82 15.23 -4.89 10.06
C PRO A 82 15.09 -5.44 8.63
N SER A 83 16.16 -6.01 8.05
CA SER A 83 16.09 -6.64 6.72
C SER A 83 15.09 -7.79 6.68
N TYR A 84 14.98 -8.58 7.75
CA TYR A 84 13.99 -9.64 7.90
C TYR A 84 12.56 -9.12 7.69
N LEU A 85 12.20 -8.00 8.33
CA LEU A 85 10.82 -7.49 8.29
C LEU A 85 10.39 -7.18 6.86
N PHE A 86 11.28 -6.63 6.05
CA PHE A 86 10.99 -6.29 4.66
C PHE A 86 11.04 -7.53 3.75
N VAL A 87 12.01 -8.41 3.93
CA VAL A 87 12.06 -9.66 3.17
C VAL A 87 10.82 -10.51 3.45
N ALA A 88 10.43 -10.66 4.73
CA ALA A 88 9.20 -11.33 5.13
C ALA A 88 7.98 -10.74 4.42
N LYS A 89 7.85 -9.41 4.40
CA LYS A 89 6.76 -8.73 3.70
C LYS A 89 6.72 -9.04 2.22
N PHE A 90 7.88 -9.01 1.56
CA PHE A 90 7.96 -9.35 0.14
C PHE A 90 7.44 -10.77 -0.10
N PHE A 91 7.93 -11.75 0.66
CA PHE A 91 7.53 -13.14 0.48
C PHE A 91 6.04 -13.35 0.79
N ASP A 92 5.52 -12.82 1.90
CA ASP A 92 4.12 -13.04 2.26
C ASP A 92 3.17 -12.49 1.18
N VAL A 93 3.41 -11.27 0.69
CA VAL A 93 2.61 -10.70 -0.41
C VAL A 93 2.73 -11.54 -1.68
N GLN A 94 3.93 -12.02 -2.04
CA GLN A 94 4.11 -12.82 -3.25
C GLN A 94 3.42 -14.19 -3.17
N PHE A 95 3.39 -14.81 -2.00
CA PHE A 95 2.82 -16.14 -1.82
C PHE A 95 1.31 -16.11 -1.55
N GLU A 96 0.76 -14.99 -1.08
CA GLU A 96 -0.68 -14.77 -0.86
C GLU A 96 -1.38 -14.11 -2.06
N LYS A 97 -0.77 -14.16 -3.25
CA LYS A 97 -1.30 -13.51 -4.47
C LYS A 97 -2.78 -13.86 -4.75
N LYS A 98 -3.17 -15.12 -4.56
CA LYS A 98 -4.53 -15.58 -4.88
C LYS A 98 -5.55 -15.02 -3.90
N GLU A 99 -5.19 -15.02 -2.62
CA GLU A 99 -5.99 -14.46 -1.53
C GLU A 99 -6.17 -12.96 -1.72
N ILE A 100 -5.09 -12.24 -2.04
CA ILE A 100 -5.13 -10.79 -2.33
C ILE A 100 -6.04 -10.49 -3.52
N ILE A 101 -5.96 -11.25 -4.62
CA ILE A 101 -6.84 -11.05 -5.78
C ILE A 101 -8.32 -11.25 -5.40
N LYS A 102 -8.61 -12.24 -4.55
CA LYS A 102 -9.98 -12.48 -4.05
C LYS A 102 -10.47 -11.32 -3.17
N GLU A 103 -9.62 -10.81 -2.29
CA GLU A 103 -9.92 -9.62 -1.47
C GLU A 103 -10.18 -8.39 -2.37
N VAL A 104 -9.40 -8.19 -3.44
CA VAL A 104 -9.64 -7.11 -4.42
C VAL A 104 -11.01 -7.24 -5.09
N GLU A 105 -11.40 -8.45 -5.52
CA GLU A 105 -12.72 -8.68 -6.13
C GLU A 105 -13.85 -8.37 -5.15
N GLN A 106 -13.68 -8.70 -3.87
CA GLN A 106 -14.64 -8.38 -2.82
C GLN A 106 -14.74 -6.87 -2.58
N GLU A 107 -13.62 -6.16 -2.43
CA GLU A 107 -13.62 -4.70 -2.22
C GLU A 107 -14.25 -3.94 -3.41
N LEU A 108 -13.98 -4.39 -4.64
CA LEU A 108 -14.64 -3.83 -5.83
C LEU A 108 -16.15 -4.14 -5.86
N SER A 109 -16.57 -5.30 -5.36
CA SER A 109 -17.99 -5.65 -5.20
C SER A 109 -18.65 -4.72 -4.18
N ASP A 110 -18.03 -4.49 -3.03
CA ASP A 110 -18.54 -3.58 -1.99
C ASP A 110 -18.70 -2.15 -2.52
N ILE A 111 -17.73 -1.66 -3.32
CA ILE A 111 -17.84 -0.36 -3.99
C ILE A 111 -19.03 -0.35 -4.96
N ASN A 112 -19.25 -1.42 -5.72
CA ASN A 112 -20.42 -1.50 -6.60
C ASN A 112 -21.74 -1.50 -5.81
N GLU A 113 -21.80 -2.23 -4.70
CA GLU A 113 -22.96 -2.26 -3.81
C GLU A 113 -23.27 -0.89 -3.21
N LEU A 114 -22.25 -0.08 -2.90
CA LEU A 114 -22.43 1.30 -2.45
C LEU A 114 -23.18 2.15 -3.50
N PHE A 115 -22.81 2.05 -4.79
CA PHE A 115 -23.49 2.76 -5.87
C PHE A 115 -24.90 2.21 -6.13
N VAL A 116 -25.13 0.91 -5.94
CA VAL A 116 -26.47 0.31 -6.02
C VAL A 116 -27.36 0.80 -4.87
N SER A 117 -26.81 0.86 -3.65
CA SER A 117 -27.49 1.41 -2.46
C SER A 117 -27.88 2.87 -2.68
N TYR A 118 -26.96 3.68 -3.24
CA TYR A 118 -27.24 5.06 -3.63
C TYR A 118 -28.45 5.16 -4.56
N LYS A 119 -28.47 4.41 -5.67
CA LYS A 119 -29.61 4.44 -6.60
C LYS A 119 -30.93 4.07 -5.92
N ARG A 120 -30.92 3.02 -5.09
CA ARG A 120 -32.11 2.58 -4.33
C ARG A 120 -32.61 3.66 -3.37
N GLN A 121 -31.70 4.37 -2.70
CA GLN A 121 -32.07 5.47 -1.81
C GLN A 121 -32.58 6.69 -2.59
N CYS A 122 -32.03 6.97 -3.79
CA CYS A 122 -32.57 8.00 -4.68
C CYS A 122 -33.99 7.65 -5.18
N GLU A 123 -34.26 6.39 -5.49
CA GLU A 123 -35.60 5.92 -5.87
C GLU A 123 -36.60 6.07 -4.72
N SER A 124 -36.20 5.70 -3.50
CA SER A 124 -37.00 5.91 -2.28
C SER A 124 -37.31 7.39 -2.05
N ARG A 125 -36.30 8.26 -2.12
CA ARG A 125 -36.45 9.71 -2.01
C ARG A 125 -37.37 10.29 -3.09
N THR A 126 -37.24 9.80 -4.33
CA THR A 126 -38.12 10.17 -5.46
C THR A 126 -39.57 9.78 -5.20
N THR A 127 -39.79 8.57 -4.66
CA THR A 127 -41.14 8.06 -4.34
C THR A 127 -41.80 8.87 -3.22
N ASN A 128 -41.02 9.24 -2.19
CA ASN A 128 -41.51 10.11 -1.13
C ASN A 128 -41.89 11.49 -1.67
N TYR A 129 -41.02 12.08 -2.51
CA TYR A 129 -41.28 13.36 -3.18
C TYR A 129 -42.57 13.32 -4.02
N GLN A 130 -42.76 12.26 -4.81
CA GLN A 130 -43.98 12.03 -5.58
C GLN A 130 -45.21 11.96 -4.67
N THR A 131 -45.13 11.20 -3.58
CA THR A 131 -46.24 11.04 -2.62
C THR A 131 -46.63 12.39 -2.00
N GLU A 132 -45.65 13.22 -1.64
CA GLU A 132 -45.88 14.57 -1.12
C GLU A 132 -46.55 15.49 -2.15
N LEU A 133 -46.08 15.48 -3.41
CA LEU A 133 -46.70 16.27 -4.49
C LEU A 133 -48.12 15.82 -4.79
N GLU A 134 -48.38 14.52 -4.87
CA GLU A 134 -49.72 13.96 -5.09
C GLU A 134 -50.68 14.29 -3.94
N ALA A 135 -50.19 14.32 -2.70
CA ALA A 135 -50.97 14.76 -1.55
C ALA A 135 -51.30 16.26 -1.63
N MET A 136 -50.32 17.10 -1.97
CA MET A 136 -50.51 18.54 -2.17
C MET A 136 -51.52 18.85 -3.29
N LEU A 137 -51.49 18.08 -4.38
CA LEU A 137 -52.41 18.22 -5.54
C LEU A 137 -53.90 18.06 -5.14
N LYS A 138 -54.21 17.40 -4.02
CA LYS A 138 -55.59 17.19 -3.55
C LYS A 138 -56.21 18.42 -2.89
N SER A 139 -55.44 19.47 -2.59
CA SER A 139 -55.92 20.68 -1.89
C SER A 139 -55.61 21.97 -2.66
N VAL A 140 -56.46 23.00 -2.52
CA VAL A 140 -56.24 24.30 -3.16
C VAL A 140 -54.94 24.96 -2.68
N GLU A 141 -54.66 24.87 -1.37
CA GLU A 141 -53.44 25.44 -0.78
C GLU A 141 -52.19 24.69 -1.24
N GLY A 142 -52.21 23.36 -1.27
CA GLY A 142 -51.09 22.55 -1.78
C GLY A 142 -50.81 22.81 -3.27
N ARG A 143 -51.85 22.97 -4.10
CA ARG A 143 -51.66 23.37 -5.52
C ARG A 143 -51.01 24.74 -5.65
N ARG A 144 -51.40 25.71 -4.80
CA ARG A 144 -50.76 27.04 -4.77
C ARG A 144 -49.29 26.92 -4.39
N GLN A 145 -48.97 26.08 -3.41
CA GLN A 145 -47.59 25.84 -2.97
C GLN A 145 -46.75 25.22 -4.08
N ILE A 146 -47.24 24.19 -4.80
CA ILE A 146 -46.52 23.59 -5.93
C ILE A 146 -46.20 24.64 -7.00
N VAL A 147 -47.21 25.42 -7.44
CA VAL A 147 -47.03 26.45 -8.46
C VAL A 147 -45.99 27.48 -8.05
N GLN A 148 -46.04 27.96 -6.81
CA GLN A 148 -45.10 28.96 -6.30
C GLN A 148 -43.68 28.40 -6.15
N THR A 149 -43.54 27.21 -5.56
CA THR A 149 -42.23 26.65 -5.24
C THR A 149 -41.51 26.08 -6.46
N LEU A 150 -42.25 25.54 -7.44
CA LEU A 150 -41.68 25.06 -8.70
C LEU A 150 -41.62 26.15 -9.79
N GLY A 151 -42.16 27.34 -9.53
CA GLY A 151 -42.12 28.47 -10.48
C GLY A 151 -42.95 28.23 -11.75
N LEU A 152 -44.08 27.52 -11.64
CA LEU A 152 -44.90 27.19 -12.80
C LEU A 152 -45.73 28.39 -13.25
N GLU A 153 -45.71 28.72 -14.55
CA GLU A 153 -46.55 29.78 -15.14
C GLU A 153 -47.99 29.29 -15.40
N LYS A 154 -48.67 28.79 -14.37
CA LYS A 154 -50.05 28.26 -14.44
C LYS A 154 -50.88 28.68 -13.23
N GLN A 155 -52.21 28.73 -13.37
CA GLN A 155 -53.07 28.92 -12.20
C GLN A 155 -53.14 27.61 -11.39
N PRO A 156 -53.25 27.67 -10.04
CA PRO A 156 -53.33 26.47 -9.20
C PRO A 156 -54.46 25.51 -9.58
N LYS A 157 -55.56 26.02 -10.14
CA LYS A 157 -56.71 25.21 -10.59
C LYS A 157 -56.41 24.39 -11.86
N ASP A 158 -55.44 24.82 -12.67
CA ASP A 158 -55.08 24.22 -13.96
C ASP A 158 -53.91 23.23 -13.81
N LEU A 159 -53.41 23.02 -12.58
CA LEU A 159 -52.36 22.07 -12.27
C LEU A 159 -52.89 20.63 -12.46
N SER A 160 -52.21 19.85 -13.28
CA SER A 160 -52.58 18.47 -13.62
C SER A 160 -51.64 17.44 -12.98
N SER A 161 -52.03 16.16 -13.02
CA SER A 161 -51.13 15.07 -12.62
C SER A 161 -49.90 14.96 -13.53
N GLU A 162 -50.01 15.31 -14.81
CA GLU A 162 -48.86 15.33 -15.75
C GLU A 162 -47.81 16.37 -15.33
N ASP A 163 -48.22 17.52 -14.79
CA ASP A 163 -47.31 18.54 -14.27
C ASP A 163 -46.52 18.01 -13.06
N VAL A 164 -47.18 17.22 -12.20
CA VAL A 164 -46.54 16.56 -11.05
C VAL A 164 -45.57 15.47 -11.52
N GLU A 165 -45.96 14.63 -12.47
CA GLU A 165 -45.07 13.61 -13.05
C GLU A 165 -43.82 14.24 -13.68
N GLY A 166 -43.96 15.35 -14.40
CA GLY A 166 -42.83 16.09 -14.96
C GLY A 166 -41.87 16.64 -13.91
N ALA A 167 -42.39 17.10 -12.77
CA ALA A 167 -41.59 17.54 -11.63
C ALA A 167 -40.84 16.38 -10.97
N VAL A 168 -41.50 15.25 -10.75
CA VAL A 168 -40.90 14.01 -10.22
C VAL A 168 -39.80 13.48 -11.14
N ASP A 169 -40.04 13.49 -12.45
CA ASP A 169 -39.07 13.06 -13.45
C ASP A 169 -37.83 13.96 -13.47
N SER A 170 -38.03 15.26 -13.36
CA SER A 170 -36.94 16.24 -13.25
C SER A 170 -36.14 16.02 -11.96
N PHE A 171 -36.81 15.82 -10.84
CA PHE A 171 -36.21 15.52 -9.55
C PHE A 171 -35.35 14.24 -9.59
N ARG A 172 -35.89 13.15 -10.14
CA ARG A 172 -35.15 11.89 -10.34
C ARG A 172 -33.89 12.07 -11.19
N ARG A 173 -33.99 12.86 -12.27
CA ARG A 173 -32.85 13.20 -13.14
C ARG A 173 -31.79 14.01 -12.41
N PHE A 174 -32.15 14.92 -11.50
CA PHE A 174 -31.17 15.63 -10.68
C PHE A 174 -30.41 14.70 -9.73
N LEU A 175 -31.09 13.71 -9.15
CA LEU A 175 -30.46 12.76 -8.23
C LEU A 175 -29.51 11.77 -8.94
N THR A 176 -29.90 11.25 -10.09
CA THR A 176 -29.19 10.11 -10.73
C THR A 176 -28.60 10.40 -12.10
N GLY A 177 -28.99 11.53 -12.71
CA GLY A 177 -28.53 11.98 -14.02
C GLY A 177 -27.66 13.24 -13.98
N GLY A 178 -27.30 13.71 -12.79
CA GLY A 178 -26.40 14.84 -12.61
C GLY A 178 -24.98 14.52 -13.10
N GLN A 179 -24.29 15.55 -13.60
CA GLN A 179 -22.91 15.41 -14.09
C GLN A 179 -21.96 14.86 -13.02
N GLU A 180 -22.14 15.25 -11.76
CA GLU A 180 -21.32 14.81 -10.63
C GLU A 180 -21.43 13.29 -10.41
N TYR A 181 -22.65 12.77 -10.38
CA TYR A 181 -22.89 11.32 -10.26
C TYR A 181 -22.31 10.54 -11.44
N HIS A 182 -22.48 11.04 -12.67
CA HIS A 182 -21.92 10.40 -13.86
C HIS A 182 -20.38 10.40 -13.87
N ASN A 183 -19.75 11.48 -13.41
CA ASN A 183 -18.29 11.53 -13.27
C ASN A 183 -17.81 10.49 -12.25
N LEU A 184 -18.46 10.41 -11.08
CA LEU A 184 -18.20 9.40 -10.06
C LEU A 184 -18.35 7.97 -10.58
N GLN A 185 -19.40 7.69 -11.36
CA GLN A 185 -19.60 6.38 -11.94
C GLN A 185 -18.47 6.01 -12.92
N LYS A 186 -18.03 6.96 -13.75
CA LYS A 186 -16.88 6.76 -14.66
C LYS A 186 -15.59 6.52 -13.88
N GLU A 187 -15.33 7.27 -12.81
CA GLU A 187 -14.18 7.06 -11.94
C GLU A 187 -14.20 5.67 -11.30
N LYS A 188 -15.36 5.23 -10.82
CA LYS A 188 -15.56 3.89 -10.25
C LYS A 188 -15.27 2.79 -11.29
N GLU A 189 -15.74 2.94 -12.52
CA GLU A 189 -15.48 2.00 -13.61
C GLU A 189 -14.00 1.95 -13.97
N ALA A 190 -13.36 3.11 -14.14
CA ALA A 190 -11.93 3.22 -14.43
C ALA A 190 -11.06 2.61 -13.31
N LEU A 191 -11.41 2.85 -12.04
CA LEU A 191 -10.75 2.22 -10.89
C LEU A 191 -10.89 0.70 -10.94
N GLY A 192 -12.11 0.19 -11.16
CA GLY A 192 -12.35 -1.25 -11.23
C GLY A 192 -11.55 -1.94 -12.32
N GLU A 193 -11.47 -1.34 -13.51
CA GLU A 193 -10.64 -1.84 -14.61
C GLU A 193 -9.14 -1.78 -14.28
N SER A 194 -8.66 -0.63 -13.77
CA SER A 194 -7.26 -0.42 -13.41
C SER A 194 -6.80 -1.39 -12.33
N CYS A 195 -7.54 -1.54 -11.22
CA CYS A 195 -7.22 -2.47 -10.15
C CYS A 195 -7.26 -3.91 -10.65
N LYS A 196 -8.31 -4.32 -11.38
CA LYS A 196 -8.42 -5.69 -11.87
C LYS A 196 -7.26 -6.06 -12.79
N GLN A 197 -6.91 -5.20 -13.74
CA GLN A 197 -5.77 -5.41 -14.63
C GLN A 197 -4.44 -5.38 -13.86
N GLY A 198 -4.26 -4.41 -12.97
CA GLY A 198 -3.05 -4.24 -12.17
C GLY A 198 -2.74 -5.46 -11.28
N PHE A 199 -3.74 -5.94 -10.54
CA PHE A 199 -3.60 -7.12 -9.68
C PHE A 199 -3.51 -8.44 -10.48
N GLN A 200 -4.12 -8.53 -11.67
CA GLN A 200 -3.94 -9.71 -12.54
C GLN A 200 -2.52 -9.79 -13.12
N ASN A 201 -2.01 -8.66 -13.66
CA ASN A 201 -0.67 -8.56 -14.23
C ASN A 201 0.42 -8.72 -13.16
N TRP A 202 0.15 -8.25 -11.94
CA TRP A 202 1.04 -8.40 -10.79
C TRP A 202 2.43 -7.80 -11.02
N ASP A 203 2.47 -6.58 -11.56
CA ASP A 203 3.71 -5.82 -11.58
C ASP A 203 4.08 -5.46 -10.14
N ILE A 204 5.08 -6.17 -9.61
CA ILE A 204 5.57 -6.08 -8.24
C ILE A 204 5.93 -4.63 -7.87
N LEU A 205 6.36 -3.81 -8.81
CA LEU A 205 6.75 -2.44 -8.52
C LEU A 205 5.54 -1.49 -8.33
N PHE A 206 4.42 -1.78 -8.99
CA PHE A 206 3.25 -0.89 -9.04
C PHE A 206 2.04 -1.42 -8.28
N ILE A 207 1.99 -2.71 -7.97
CA ILE A 207 0.88 -3.31 -7.23
C ILE A 207 0.52 -2.61 -5.91
N PRO A 208 1.46 -2.06 -5.12
CA PRO A 208 1.11 -1.37 -3.88
C PRO A 208 0.35 -0.07 -4.12
N GLN A 209 0.57 0.57 -5.27
CA GLN A 209 -0.16 1.78 -5.64
C GLN A 209 -1.63 1.47 -5.90
N TYR A 210 -1.94 0.35 -6.56
CA TYR A 210 -3.34 -0.08 -6.73
C TYR A 210 -3.99 -0.45 -5.40
N ALA A 211 -3.24 -1.00 -4.45
CA ALA A 211 -3.73 -1.27 -3.09
C ALA A 211 -4.11 0.04 -2.37
N LEU A 212 -3.29 1.10 -2.48
CA LEU A 212 -3.58 2.43 -1.94
C LEU A 212 -4.80 3.08 -2.61
N GLU A 213 -4.88 3.02 -3.94
CA GLU A 213 -5.98 3.58 -4.71
C GLU A 213 -7.31 2.91 -4.33
N LEU A 214 -7.32 1.57 -4.22
CA LEU A 214 -8.48 0.82 -3.77
C LEU A 214 -8.82 1.11 -2.30
N GLY A 215 -7.81 1.23 -1.44
CA GLY A 215 -7.94 1.51 -0.02
C GLY A 215 -8.70 2.81 0.28
N ASN A 216 -8.35 3.86 -0.45
CA ASN A 216 -8.99 5.17 -0.32
C ASN A 216 -10.34 5.28 -1.06
N ALA A 217 -10.65 4.36 -1.98
CA ALA A 217 -11.78 4.53 -2.89
C ALA A 217 -13.14 4.41 -2.19
N LYS A 218 -13.30 3.42 -1.30
CA LYS A 218 -14.60 3.10 -0.67
C LYS A 218 -15.12 4.26 0.18
N GLU A 219 -14.26 4.82 1.04
CA GLU A 219 -14.60 5.99 1.86
C GLU A 219 -14.83 7.24 1.00
N ARG A 220 -13.92 7.53 0.06
CA ARG A 220 -14.04 8.67 -0.86
C ARG A 220 -15.35 8.65 -1.64
N PHE A 221 -15.71 7.51 -2.22
CA PHE A 221 -16.97 7.38 -2.95
C PHE A 221 -18.19 7.52 -2.04
N ALA A 222 -18.14 7.00 -0.82
CA ALA A 222 -19.23 7.14 0.14
C ALA A 222 -19.45 8.61 0.52
N GLU A 223 -18.39 9.36 0.80
CA GLU A 223 -18.46 10.78 1.12
C GLU A 223 -19.01 11.60 -0.05
N GLN A 224 -18.52 11.38 -1.27
CA GLN A 224 -18.99 12.12 -2.44
C GLN A 224 -20.44 11.78 -2.80
N LEU A 225 -20.83 10.50 -2.74
CA LEU A 225 -22.22 10.11 -2.92
C LEU A 225 -23.12 10.70 -1.83
N GLN A 226 -22.65 10.75 -0.58
CA GLN A 226 -23.37 11.40 0.51
C GLN A 226 -23.57 12.89 0.23
N GLN A 227 -22.55 13.60 -0.26
CA GLN A 227 -22.66 15.03 -0.59
C GLN A 227 -23.72 15.27 -1.67
N ILE A 228 -23.67 14.50 -2.76
CA ILE A 228 -24.66 14.59 -3.85
C ILE A 228 -26.05 14.23 -3.33
N PHE A 229 -26.15 13.20 -2.49
CA PHE A 229 -27.40 12.77 -1.90
C PHE A 229 -27.97 13.80 -0.93
N MET A 230 -27.17 14.47 -0.11
CA MET A 230 -27.69 15.36 0.92
C MET A 230 -28.06 16.75 0.39
N GLU A 231 -27.66 17.09 -0.83
CA GLU A 231 -28.04 18.35 -1.44
C GLU A 231 -29.57 18.41 -1.71
N PRO A 232 -30.28 19.44 -1.21
CA PRO A 232 -31.69 19.65 -1.52
C PRO A 232 -31.85 19.93 -3.02
N LYS A 233 -32.65 19.12 -3.71
CA LYS A 233 -32.92 19.27 -5.15
C LYS A 233 -34.28 19.91 -5.42
N SER A 234 -35.14 20.02 -4.40
CA SER A 234 -36.35 20.82 -4.47
C SER A 234 -36.61 21.56 -3.16
N PRO A 235 -37.11 22.81 -3.18
CA PRO A 235 -37.51 23.51 -1.97
C PRO A 235 -38.77 22.92 -1.32
N LEU A 236 -39.45 21.99 -2.00
CA LEU A 236 -40.58 21.22 -1.45
C LEU A 236 -40.11 20.04 -0.59
N GLU A 237 -38.82 19.72 -0.57
CA GLU A 237 -38.31 18.64 0.28
C GLU A 237 -38.35 19.04 1.75
N SER A 238 -39.24 18.41 2.50
CA SER A 238 -39.44 18.70 3.92
C SER A 238 -38.32 18.13 4.80
N ASN A 239 -37.75 16.97 4.44
CA ASN A 239 -36.61 16.33 5.10
C ASN A 239 -35.84 15.45 4.10
N VAL A 240 -34.55 15.76 3.87
CA VAL A 240 -33.66 14.88 3.10
C VAL A 240 -33.22 13.73 4.01
N PRO A 241 -33.47 12.45 3.64
CA PRO A 241 -33.01 11.33 4.45
C PRO A 241 -31.48 11.30 4.54
N GLN A 242 -30.94 10.69 5.59
CA GLN A 242 -29.50 10.43 5.64
C GLN A 242 -29.14 9.35 4.62
N PHE A 243 -27.99 9.51 3.97
CA PHE A 243 -27.46 8.48 3.09
C PHE A 243 -26.84 7.37 3.94
N GLU A 244 -27.41 6.17 3.88
CA GLU A 244 -26.84 5.00 4.55
C GLU A 244 -25.69 4.45 3.71
N THR A 245 -24.46 4.65 4.20
CA THR A 245 -23.24 4.20 3.53
C THR A 245 -22.85 2.76 3.90
N GLY A 246 -23.60 2.11 4.80
CA GLY A 246 -23.32 0.74 5.27
C GLY A 246 -21.91 0.61 5.85
N ASN A 247 -21.19 -0.45 5.44
CA ASN A 247 -19.81 -0.73 5.86
C ASN A 247 -18.75 0.09 5.09
N SER A 248 -19.11 1.22 4.47
CA SER A 248 -18.16 2.02 3.69
C SER A 248 -16.96 2.54 4.48
N LYS A 249 -17.08 2.62 5.81
CA LYS A 249 -16.04 3.08 6.74
C LYS A 249 -15.13 1.96 7.24
N GLU A 250 -15.41 0.71 6.89
CA GLU A 250 -14.50 -0.39 7.21
C GLU A 250 -13.24 -0.26 6.35
N ALA A 251 -12.08 -0.25 7.02
CA ALA A 251 -10.81 -0.10 6.33
C ALA A 251 -10.52 -1.28 5.39
N CYS A 252 -10.10 -0.96 4.18
CA CYS A 252 -9.85 -1.89 3.08
C CYS A 252 -8.86 -3.00 3.49
N SER A 253 -9.29 -4.24 3.29
CA SER A 253 -8.52 -5.44 3.60
C SER A 253 -7.22 -5.53 2.78
N VAL A 254 -7.29 -5.15 1.50
CA VAL A 254 -6.17 -5.18 0.57
C VAL A 254 -5.10 -4.17 0.97
N GLU A 255 -5.47 -2.94 1.33
CA GLU A 255 -4.48 -1.94 1.77
C GLU A 255 -3.71 -2.43 3.01
N LYS A 256 -4.43 -2.98 3.99
CA LYS A 256 -3.84 -3.56 5.21
C LYS A 256 -2.87 -4.70 4.91
N ARG A 257 -3.22 -5.60 3.98
CA ARG A 257 -2.29 -6.67 3.52
C ARG A 257 -0.95 -6.12 3.07
N PHE A 258 -0.91 -4.91 2.52
CA PHE A 258 0.31 -4.25 2.06
C PHE A 258 0.98 -3.38 3.12
N SER A 259 0.25 -2.66 3.97
CA SER A 259 0.84 -1.71 4.94
C SER A 259 1.16 -2.32 6.31
N ASP A 260 0.40 -3.33 6.75
CA ASP A 260 0.52 -3.87 8.10
C ASP A 260 1.85 -4.61 8.30
N SER A 261 2.33 -4.55 9.55
CA SER A 261 3.52 -5.28 9.94
C SER A 261 3.26 -6.77 9.87
N VAL A 262 4.20 -7.49 9.28
CA VAL A 262 4.12 -8.93 9.12
C VAL A 262 4.33 -9.61 10.46
N GLY A 263 3.59 -10.71 10.68
CA GLY A 263 3.94 -11.69 11.71
C GLY A 263 5.23 -12.45 11.38
N PHE A 264 5.35 -13.67 11.87
CA PHE A 264 6.48 -14.53 11.50
C PHE A 264 6.26 -15.15 10.11
N SER A 265 7.17 -14.88 9.16
CA SER A 265 7.20 -15.49 7.84
C SER A 265 8.33 -16.53 7.78
N PHE A 266 7.97 -17.81 7.70
CA PHE A 266 8.95 -18.89 7.58
C PHE A 266 9.78 -18.77 6.29
N LEU A 267 9.13 -18.44 5.17
CA LEU A 267 9.81 -18.27 3.88
C LEU A 267 10.72 -17.06 3.88
N GLY A 268 10.26 -15.92 4.42
CA GLY A 268 11.08 -14.74 4.59
C GLY A 268 12.31 -14.99 5.47
N PHE A 269 12.11 -15.74 6.57
CA PHE A 269 13.20 -16.13 7.47
C PHE A 269 14.22 -17.02 6.76
N LEU A 270 13.75 -18.06 6.04
CA LEU A 270 14.63 -18.98 5.31
C LEU A 270 15.43 -18.23 4.22
N ALA A 271 14.77 -17.37 3.44
CA ALA A 271 15.41 -16.56 2.41
C ALA A 271 16.49 -15.66 3.03
N LEU A 272 16.18 -15.00 4.14
CA LEU A 272 17.13 -14.14 4.85
C LEU A 272 18.33 -14.94 5.38
N ILE A 273 18.15 -16.12 5.96
CA ILE A 273 19.27 -16.94 6.47
C ILE A 273 20.18 -17.39 5.32
N VAL A 274 19.60 -17.84 4.20
CA VAL A 274 20.36 -18.27 3.02
C VAL A 274 21.13 -17.10 2.40
N LEU A 275 20.45 -16.00 2.12
CA LEU A 275 21.06 -14.82 1.49
C LEU A 275 22.01 -14.10 2.44
N GLY A 276 21.69 -14.02 3.73
CA GLY A 276 22.59 -13.46 4.74
C GLY A 276 23.85 -14.29 4.94
N GLY A 277 23.71 -15.61 5.01
CA GLY A 277 24.84 -16.54 5.12
C GLY A 277 25.77 -16.45 3.91
N LEU A 278 25.19 -16.48 2.70
CA LEU A 278 25.94 -16.28 1.45
C LEU A 278 26.54 -14.86 1.34
N GLY A 279 25.85 -13.86 1.87
CA GLY A 279 26.35 -12.49 2.02
C GLY A 279 27.65 -12.43 2.83
N MET A 280 27.83 -13.31 3.82
CA MET A 280 29.06 -13.43 4.60
C MET A 280 30.18 -14.27 3.95
N CYS A 281 30.01 -14.82 2.75
CA CYS A 281 31.01 -15.69 2.11
C CYS A 281 32.41 -15.06 2.03
N LYS A 282 32.54 -13.77 1.72
CA LYS A 282 33.81 -13.04 1.75
C LYS A 282 34.50 -13.12 3.11
N TYR A 283 33.76 -12.88 4.19
CA TYR A 283 34.29 -12.96 5.56
C TYR A 283 34.67 -14.40 5.91
N ILE A 284 33.80 -15.37 5.63
CA ILE A 284 33.98 -16.78 5.99
C ILE A 284 35.19 -17.37 5.26
N LEU A 285 35.27 -17.18 3.94
CA LEU A 285 36.32 -17.73 3.08
C LEU A 285 37.62 -16.90 3.10
N GLY A 286 37.59 -15.70 3.70
CA GLY A 286 38.77 -14.85 3.87
C GLY A 286 39.81 -15.53 4.77
N LYS A 287 41.08 -15.53 4.34
CA LYS A 287 42.19 -16.09 5.11
C LYS A 287 42.49 -15.21 6.33
N LYS A 288 42.81 -15.84 7.45
CA LYS A 288 43.44 -15.15 8.59
C LYS A 288 44.91 -14.91 8.26
N SER A 289 45.48 -13.84 8.80
CA SER A 289 46.92 -13.58 8.64
C SER A 289 47.75 -14.63 9.37
N ASP A 290 48.73 -15.20 8.67
CA ASP A 290 49.62 -16.26 9.17
C ASP A 290 50.82 -15.72 9.97
N ILE A 291 50.76 -14.48 10.48
CA ILE A 291 51.85 -13.88 11.26
C ILE A 291 51.96 -14.59 12.63
N VAL A 292 52.85 -15.58 12.71
CA VAL A 292 53.21 -16.31 13.93
C VAL A 292 54.06 -15.42 14.84
N LYS A 293 53.74 -15.37 16.13
CA LYS A 293 54.63 -14.79 17.15
C LYS A 293 55.95 -15.57 17.16
N VAL A 294 57.06 -14.94 16.82
CA VAL A 294 58.37 -15.41 17.29
C VAL A 294 58.33 -15.31 18.81
N LYS A 295 58.20 -16.46 19.50
CA LYS A 295 58.44 -16.51 20.95
C LYS A 295 59.89 -16.08 21.15
N GLY A 296 60.10 -15.01 21.92
CA GLY A 296 61.43 -14.50 22.20
C GLY A 296 62.36 -15.62 22.67
N GLY A 297 63.39 -15.87 21.88
CA GLY A 297 64.44 -16.85 22.10
C GLY A 297 65.45 -16.69 20.96
N ASP A 298 66.61 -16.16 21.31
CA ASP A 298 67.79 -15.91 20.48
C ASP A 298 67.73 -14.78 19.44
N ALA A 299 68.12 -13.60 19.92
CA ALA A 299 68.59 -12.45 19.15
C ALA A 299 69.94 -12.71 18.43
N SER A 300 70.23 -13.95 18.01
CA SER A 300 71.49 -14.32 17.32
C SER A 300 71.30 -14.56 15.81
N VAL A 301 70.08 -14.46 15.28
CA VAL A 301 69.80 -14.68 13.84
C VAL A 301 69.29 -13.42 13.12
N ILE A 302 69.50 -12.25 13.69
CA ILE A 302 69.24 -10.97 13.00
C ILE A 302 70.45 -10.65 12.12
N THR A 303 70.42 -11.08 10.85
CA THR A 303 71.25 -10.43 9.82
C THR A 303 70.63 -9.08 9.46
N ASN A 304 71.47 -8.06 9.26
CA ASN A 304 71.15 -6.64 9.02
C ASN A 304 70.26 -6.30 7.80
N GLY A 305 69.56 -7.27 7.21
CA GLY A 305 68.49 -7.07 6.24
C GLY A 305 67.22 -7.71 6.78
N GLY A 306 66.40 -6.93 7.49
CA GLY A 306 65.24 -7.41 8.23
C GLY A 306 64.21 -8.13 7.36
N GLY A 307 64.08 -9.44 7.57
CA GLY A 307 62.93 -10.24 7.14
C GLY A 307 63.31 -11.67 6.76
N ILE A 308 62.81 -12.66 7.51
CA ILE A 308 62.73 -14.04 7.05
C ILE A 308 61.28 -14.33 6.67
N ARG A 309 61.06 -14.69 5.40
CA ARG A 309 59.83 -15.34 4.93
C ARG A 309 59.87 -16.81 5.33
N ILE A 310 58.82 -17.30 5.96
CA ILE A 310 58.42 -18.71 5.94
C ILE A 310 56.97 -18.74 5.48
#